data_AF-A0A2G5UEJ2-F1
#
_entry.id   AF-A0A2G5UEJ2-F1
#
_cell.length_a   1.000
_cell.length_b   1.000
_cell.length_c   1.000
_cell.angle_alpha   90.00
_cell.angle_beta   90.00
_cell.angle_gamma   90.00
#
_symmetry.space_group_name_H-M   'P 1'
#
loop_
_entity.id
_entity.type
_entity.pdbx_description
1 polymer ?
#
loop_
_entity_poly.entity_id
_entity_poly.type
_entity_poly.pdbx_seq_one_letter_code
_entity_poly.pdbx_strand_id
1 'polypeptide(L)'
;MGGGDGILVVLLIHLSLVFGLHPFYGHQRYRRQILDEPNQQIDLNITVPYIFSARLYTYGANRGDIPIHGRQEIYKLENPIHFMGNVYDSVYISRDGSVGFTEKRQKPSALPVEEPTIAVFWQPATLGNVWYRETSDVNIMNLAHNEVNIQYRYGSQFRVRSVVLITWEGVKDPVVPVGI
;
A
#
# COMPACT_ATOMS: atom_id res chain seq x y z
N MET A 1 14.70 -5.63 23.72
CA MET A 1 13.94 -4.37 23.90
C MET A 1 14.47 -3.38 22.88
N GLY A 2 13.78 -2.93 21.84
CA GLY A 2 12.56 -3.36 21.18
C GLY A 2 12.75 -3.10 19.67
N GLY A 3 12.36 -4.06 18.85
CA GLY A 3 12.43 -3.97 17.39
C GLY A 3 11.25 -3.15 16.88
N GLY A 4 11.53 -2.04 16.21
CA GLY A 4 10.56 -1.28 15.43
C GLY A 4 10.58 -1.78 14.00
N ASP A 5 9.78 -2.81 13.71
CA ASP A 5 9.59 -3.30 12.36
C ASP A 5 8.55 -2.41 11.66
N GLY A 6 9.02 -1.55 10.76
CA GLY A 6 8.17 -0.74 9.91
C GLY A 6 7.48 -1.61 8.87
N ILE A 7 6.16 -1.71 8.96
CA ILE A 7 5.32 -2.38 7.94
C ILE A 7 4.77 -1.31 7.01
N LEU A 8 5.06 -1.46 5.71
CA LEU A 8 4.39 -0.71 4.65
C LEU A 8 3.03 -1.37 4.39
N VAL A 9 1.94 -0.72 4.80
CA VAL A 9 0.58 -1.12 4.44
C VAL A 9 0.22 -0.41 3.13
N VAL A 10 -0.08 -1.18 2.09
CA VAL A 10 -0.52 -0.65 0.80
C VAL A 10 -1.99 -1.01 0.60
N LEU A 11 -2.84 0.01 0.55
CA LEU A 11 -4.27 -0.10 0.34
C LEU A 11 -4.59 0.30 -1.10
N LEU A 12 -4.97 -0.66 -1.94
CA LEU A 12 -5.39 -0.39 -3.33
C LEU A 12 -6.90 -0.20 -3.40
N ILE A 13 -7.28 0.94 -3.98
CA ILE A 13 -8.65 1.45 -4.03
C ILE A 13 -9.31 1.05 -5.35
N HIS A 14 -10.56 0.59 -5.27
CA HIS A 14 -11.43 0.30 -6.40
C HIS A 14 -12.16 1.58 -6.85
N LEU A 15 -12.10 1.91 -8.14
CA LEU A 15 -12.85 3.01 -8.75
C LEU A 15 -13.59 2.47 -9.98
N SER A 16 -14.92 2.37 -9.89
CA SER A 16 -15.79 2.19 -11.06
C SER A 16 -16.62 3.46 -11.21
N LEU A 17 -16.12 4.41 -12.01
CA LEU A 17 -16.87 5.59 -12.41
C LEU A 17 -17.60 5.29 -13.73
N VAL A 18 -18.92 5.33 -13.68
CA VAL A 18 -19.75 5.51 -14.88
C VAL A 18 -19.36 6.84 -15.52
N PHE A 19 -19.09 6.82 -16.82
CA PHE A 19 -18.71 7.99 -17.60
C PHE A 19 -19.73 9.13 -17.45
N GLY A 20 -19.30 10.20 -16.78
CA GLY A 20 -19.90 11.52 -16.86
C GLY A 20 -18.77 12.53 -17.05
N LEU A 21 -18.85 13.33 -18.12
CA LEU A 21 -17.91 14.40 -18.48
C LEU A 21 -17.36 15.12 -17.24
N HIS A 22 -16.06 14.98 -16.96
CA HIS A 22 -15.42 15.59 -15.80
C HIS A 22 -14.96 17.04 -16.11
N PRO A 23 -15.43 18.07 -15.39
CA PRO A 23 -14.94 19.43 -15.54
C PRO A 23 -13.81 19.68 -14.53
N PHE A 24 -12.58 19.28 -14.85
CA PHE A 24 -11.40 19.60 -14.01
C PHE A 24 -10.56 20.78 -14.54
N TYR A 25 -11.19 21.73 -15.22
CA TYR A 25 -10.58 23.05 -15.45
C TYR A 25 -10.88 23.94 -14.24
N GLY A 26 -10.03 23.93 -13.21
CA GLY A 26 -10.09 24.96 -12.16
C GLY A 26 -9.76 24.55 -10.72
N HIS A 27 -9.48 23.28 -10.42
CA HIS A 27 -9.08 22.90 -9.05
C HIS A 27 -7.60 23.20 -8.78
N GLN A 28 -7.32 24.43 -8.38
CA GLN A 28 -6.11 24.79 -7.64
C GLN A 28 -6.07 23.92 -6.37
N ARG A 29 -5.04 23.06 -6.23
CA ARG A 29 -4.75 22.41 -4.95
C ARG A 29 -4.63 23.51 -3.89
N TYR A 30 -5.43 23.43 -2.84
CA TYR A 30 -5.35 24.35 -1.71
C TYR A 30 -3.95 24.23 -1.09
N ARG A 31 -3.07 25.18 -1.40
CA ARG A 31 -1.76 25.34 -0.76
C ARG A 31 -2.04 25.57 0.71
N ARG A 32 -1.72 24.60 1.56
CA ARG A 32 -1.92 24.73 3.01
C ARG A 32 -1.03 25.86 3.53
N GLN A 33 -1.60 26.61 4.46
CA GLN A 33 -1.13 27.84 5.08
C GLN A 33 0.24 27.65 5.76
N ILE A 34 1.33 27.72 5.01
CA ILE A 34 2.55 28.32 5.53
C ILE A 34 2.46 29.76 5.03
N LEU A 35 1.74 30.61 5.77
CA LEU A 35 1.96 32.05 5.61
C LEU A 35 3.37 32.32 6.13
N ASP A 36 4.08 33.21 5.46
CA ASP A 36 5.46 33.65 5.73
C ASP A 36 5.60 34.38 7.09
N GLU A 37 5.08 33.79 8.18
CA GLU A 37 5.21 34.28 9.54
C GLU A 37 6.31 33.47 10.25
N PRO A 38 7.41 34.10 10.71
CA PRO A 38 8.64 33.43 11.14
C PRO A 38 8.53 32.66 12.46
N ASN A 39 7.33 32.42 12.99
CA ASN A 39 7.13 31.82 14.31
C ASN A 39 5.89 30.90 14.42
N GLN A 40 5.36 30.37 13.31
CA GLN A 40 4.35 29.30 13.41
C GLN A 40 5.01 28.00 13.90
N GLN A 41 5.02 27.80 15.21
CA GLN A 41 5.33 26.51 15.81
C GLN A 41 4.25 25.52 15.38
N ILE A 42 4.66 24.47 14.65
CA ILE A 42 3.78 23.35 14.33
C ILE A 42 3.43 22.70 15.66
N ASP A 43 2.17 22.86 16.08
CA ASP A 43 1.67 22.17 17.25
C ASP A 43 1.63 20.67 16.91
N LEU A 44 2.60 19.91 17.43
CA LEU A 44 2.72 18.46 17.22
C LEU A 44 1.62 17.68 17.97
N ASN A 45 0.81 18.37 18.80
CA ASN A 45 -0.36 17.80 19.47
C ASN A 45 -1.62 17.76 18.57
N ILE A 46 -1.45 17.63 17.25
CA ILE A 46 -2.55 17.17 16.38
C ILE A 46 -2.82 15.73 16.79
N THR A 47 -3.71 15.53 17.75
CA THR A 47 -4.18 14.22 18.16
C THR A 47 -4.93 13.64 16.98
N VAL A 48 -4.22 12.88 16.15
CA VAL A 48 -4.84 11.96 15.21
C VAL A 48 -5.73 11.09 16.09
N PRO A 49 -7.06 11.13 15.96
CA PRO A 49 -7.93 10.45 16.90
C PRO A 49 -7.57 8.95 16.93
N TYR A 50 -7.67 8.32 18.11
CA TYR A 50 -7.22 6.95 18.43
C TYR A 50 -7.68 5.82 17.46
N ILE A 51 -8.55 6.18 16.52
CA ILE A 51 -9.03 5.43 15.36
C ILE A 51 -7.93 5.14 14.31
N PHE A 52 -6.75 5.78 14.39
CA PHE A 52 -5.65 5.65 13.43
C PHE A 52 -4.44 4.83 13.92
N SER A 53 -4.58 4.03 14.98
CA SER A 53 -3.57 2.99 15.23
C SER A 53 -3.55 2.04 14.04
N ALA A 54 -2.38 1.88 13.40
CA ALA A 54 -2.22 0.97 12.28
C ALA A 54 -2.58 -0.44 12.77
N ARG A 55 -3.75 -0.94 12.35
CA ARG A 55 -4.15 -2.31 12.62
C ARG A 55 -3.44 -3.18 11.61
N LEU A 56 -2.50 -3.97 12.10
CA LEU A 56 -1.79 -4.92 11.26
C LEU A 56 -2.70 -6.10 10.97
N TYR A 57 -2.84 -6.44 9.69
CA TYR A 57 -3.45 -7.70 9.29
C TYR A 57 -2.52 -8.84 9.76
N THR A 58 -3.11 -9.86 10.38
CA THR A 58 -2.34 -11.04 10.80
C THR A 58 -1.85 -11.80 9.56
N TYR A 59 -0.60 -12.25 9.59
CA TYR A 59 0.05 -12.95 8.48
C TYR A 59 0.76 -14.23 8.96
N GLY A 60 1.28 -15.01 8.00
CA GLY A 60 2.12 -16.19 8.22
C GLY A 60 1.48 -17.50 7.77
N ALA A 61 2.28 -18.57 7.74
CA ALA A 61 1.84 -19.89 7.29
C ALA A 61 0.64 -20.43 8.08
N ASN A 62 0.55 -20.14 9.38
CA ASN A 62 -0.59 -20.50 10.23
C ASN A 62 -1.91 -19.80 9.84
N ARG A 63 -1.84 -18.76 9.02
CA ARG A 63 -2.99 -18.04 8.47
C ARG A 63 -3.22 -18.36 6.98
N GLY A 64 -2.54 -19.37 6.45
CA GLY A 64 -2.66 -19.80 5.06
C GLY A 64 -1.86 -18.96 4.06
N ASP A 65 -0.90 -18.16 4.52
CA ASP A 65 -0.07 -17.37 3.61
C ASP A 65 0.97 -18.23 2.90
N ILE A 66 1.24 -17.89 1.64
CA ILE A 66 2.19 -18.56 0.78
C ILE A 66 3.53 -17.79 0.83
N PRO A 67 4.67 -18.48 1.05
CA PRO A 67 5.97 -17.83 1.02
C PRO A 67 6.51 -17.70 -0.42
N ILE A 68 7.15 -16.56 -0.71
CA ILE A 68 7.89 -16.38 -1.97
C ILE A 68 9.29 -17.01 -1.86
N HIS A 69 9.58 -17.95 -2.75
CA HIS A 69 10.87 -18.64 -2.78
C HIS A 69 11.88 -17.96 -3.71
N GLY A 70 11.43 -17.45 -4.86
CA GLY A 70 12.25 -16.73 -5.84
C GLY A 70 12.57 -15.30 -5.42
N ARG A 71 13.17 -14.47 -6.29
CA ARG A 71 13.33 -13.03 -6.00
C ARG A 71 12.02 -12.26 -6.14
N GLN A 72 11.15 -12.74 -7.02
CA GLN A 72 9.86 -12.18 -7.36
C GLN A 72 8.93 -13.33 -7.73
N GLU A 73 7.65 -13.17 -7.49
CA GLU A 73 6.62 -14.13 -7.86
C GLU A 73 5.41 -13.40 -8.45
N ILE A 74 4.76 -14.06 -9.40
CA ILE A 74 3.51 -13.59 -10.00
C ILE A 74 2.35 -14.30 -9.29
N TYR A 75 1.40 -13.51 -8.80
CA TYR A 75 0.16 -14.03 -8.24
C TYR A 75 -1.01 -13.65 -9.14
N LYS A 76 -1.79 -14.65 -9.54
CA LYS A 76 -3.03 -14.43 -10.29
C LYS A 76 -4.17 -14.15 -9.30
N LEU A 77 -4.77 -12.98 -9.45
CA LEU A 77 -5.83 -12.50 -8.60
C LEU A 77 -7.15 -13.21 -8.89
N GLU A 78 -7.90 -13.55 -7.84
CA GLU A 78 -9.29 -13.99 -7.97
C GLU A 78 -10.16 -12.81 -8.42
N ASN A 79 -9.87 -11.61 -7.91
CA ASN A 79 -10.54 -10.37 -8.27
C ASN A 79 -9.55 -9.39 -8.93
N PRO A 80 -9.69 -9.10 -10.23
CA PRO A 80 -8.82 -8.15 -10.92
C PRO A 80 -8.80 -6.76 -10.27
N ILE A 81 -7.64 -6.12 -10.28
CA ILE A 81 -7.45 -4.77 -9.76
C ILE A 81 -7.56 -3.75 -10.90
N HIS A 82 -8.35 -2.71 -10.66
CA HIS A 82 -8.42 -1.54 -11.54
C HIS A 82 -7.41 -0.51 -11.07
N PHE A 83 -6.41 -0.22 -11.91
CA PHE A 83 -5.36 0.73 -11.57
C PHE A 83 -5.07 1.67 -12.76
N MET A 84 -5.23 2.97 -12.51
CA MET A 84 -5.01 4.04 -13.51
C MET A 84 -5.74 3.80 -14.85
N GLY A 85 -6.99 3.33 -14.79
CA GLY A 85 -7.82 3.07 -15.97
C GLY A 85 -7.59 1.72 -16.65
N ASN A 86 -6.59 0.94 -16.22
CA ASN A 86 -6.32 -0.40 -16.72
C ASN A 86 -6.80 -1.47 -15.73
N VAL A 87 -7.06 -2.67 -16.23
CA VAL A 87 -7.45 -3.84 -15.43
C VAL A 87 -6.31 -4.85 -15.43
N TYR A 88 -5.89 -5.28 -14.25
CA TYR A 88 -4.82 -6.25 -14.05
C TYR A 88 -5.36 -7.46 -13.30
N ASP A 89 -5.13 -8.65 -13.86
CA ASP A 89 -5.53 -9.94 -13.29
C ASP A 89 -4.42 -10.58 -12.45
N SER A 90 -3.27 -9.92 -12.35
CA SER A 90 -2.09 -10.45 -11.70
C SER A 90 -1.26 -9.34 -11.07
N VAL A 91 -0.57 -9.69 -9.98
CA VAL A 91 0.39 -8.82 -9.29
C VAL A 91 1.75 -9.48 -9.24
N TYR A 92 2.78 -8.68 -9.40
CA TYR A 92 4.18 -9.08 -9.28
C TYR A 92 4.70 -8.61 -7.94
N ILE A 93 5.08 -9.56 -7.10
CA ILE A 93 5.50 -9.31 -5.71
C ILE A 93 6.98 -9.63 -5.62
N SER A 94 7.80 -8.62 -5.33
CA SER A 94 9.25 -8.77 -5.21
C SER A 94 9.71 -8.78 -3.77
N ARG A 95 10.67 -9.63 -3.43
CA ARG A 95 11.25 -9.74 -2.08
C ARG A 95 12.08 -8.53 -1.65
N ASP A 96 12.42 -7.65 -2.58
CA ASP A 96 13.08 -6.36 -2.33
C ASP A 96 12.09 -5.20 -2.10
N GLY A 97 10.78 -5.49 -1.99
CA GLY A 97 9.78 -4.53 -1.52
C GLY A 97 8.97 -3.82 -2.58
N SER A 98 9.07 -4.24 -3.84
CA SER A 98 8.22 -3.72 -4.91
C SER A 98 6.99 -4.60 -5.15
N VAL A 99 5.84 -3.97 -5.33
CA VAL A 99 4.63 -4.58 -5.87
C VAL A 99 4.15 -3.76 -7.06
N GLY A 100 3.86 -4.43 -8.16
CA GLY A 100 3.32 -3.79 -9.36
C GLY A 100 2.57 -4.78 -10.23
N PHE A 101 2.21 -4.33 -11.43
CA PHE A 101 1.45 -5.13 -12.38
C PHE A 101 2.26 -5.57 -13.61
N THR A 102 3.60 -5.42 -13.54
CA THR A 102 4.52 -5.87 -14.59
C THR A 102 5.71 -6.61 -13.96
N GLU A 103 6.37 -7.44 -14.75
CA GLU A 103 7.57 -8.18 -14.32
C GLU A 103 8.73 -7.24 -13.97
N LYS A 104 8.76 -6.04 -14.55
CA LYS A 104 9.82 -5.05 -14.28
C LYS A 104 9.84 -4.68 -12.80
N ARG A 105 10.96 -4.97 -12.15
CA ARG A 105 11.21 -4.53 -10.77
C ARG A 105 11.28 -3.01 -10.69
N GLN A 106 10.55 -2.48 -9.73
CA GLN A 106 10.36 -1.06 -9.56
C GLN A 106 11.30 -0.51 -8.50
N LYS A 107 11.80 0.69 -8.74
CA LYS A 107 12.57 1.47 -7.78
C LYS A 107 11.85 2.79 -7.53
N PRO A 108 12.04 3.41 -6.35
CA PRO A 108 11.52 4.74 -6.12
C PRO A 108 12.03 5.70 -7.19
N SER A 109 11.10 6.41 -7.82
CA SER A 109 11.39 7.41 -8.84
C SER A 109 10.45 8.59 -8.68
N ALA A 110 10.88 9.76 -9.16
CA ALA A 110 10.01 10.91 -9.28
C ALA A 110 8.88 10.61 -10.27
N LEU A 111 7.67 11.05 -9.95
CA LEU A 111 6.53 10.94 -10.86
C LEU A 111 6.69 11.91 -12.04
N PRO A 112 6.22 11.56 -13.25
CA PRO A 112 5.51 10.33 -13.58
C PRO A 112 6.45 9.12 -13.75
N VAL A 113 5.98 7.94 -13.33
CA VAL A 113 6.65 6.65 -13.56
C VAL A 113 5.88 5.91 -14.65
N GLU A 114 6.59 5.29 -15.60
CA GLU A 114 5.96 4.58 -16.73
C GLU A 114 5.26 3.29 -16.27
N GLU A 115 5.88 2.56 -15.35
CA GLU A 115 5.35 1.28 -14.93
C GLU A 115 4.24 1.39 -13.87
N PRO A 116 3.15 0.62 -14.03
CA PRO A 116 2.02 0.63 -13.13
C PRO A 116 2.40 -0.05 -11.81
N THR A 117 2.74 0.78 -10.83
CA THR A 117 3.35 0.36 -9.58
C THR A 117 2.42 0.66 -8.41
N ILE A 118 2.17 -0.35 -7.60
CA ILE A 118 1.35 -0.25 -6.39
C ILE A 118 2.17 0.37 -5.27
N ALA A 119 3.38 -0.17 -5.05
CA ALA A 119 4.26 0.24 -3.99
C ALA A 119 5.70 -0.17 -4.26
N VAL A 120 6.61 0.61 -3.68
CA VAL A 120 8.05 0.33 -3.66
C VAL A 120 8.60 0.80 -2.33
N PHE A 121 9.54 0.05 -1.75
CA PHE A 121 10.32 0.56 -0.62
C PHE A 121 11.10 1.81 -1.03
N TRP A 122 11.03 2.86 -0.22
CA TRP A 122 11.71 4.13 -0.46
C TRP A 122 13.25 4.02 -0.52
N GLN A 123 13.81 2.98 0.09
CA GLN A 123 15.24 2.70 0.11
C GLN A 123 15.51 1.27 -0.39
N PRO A 124 16.71 1.01 -0.98
CA PRO A 124 17.14 -0.35 -1.28
C PRO A 124 17.07 -1.24 -0.03
N ALA A 125 16.73 -2.51 -0.21
CA ALA A 125 16.54 -3.43 0.89
C ALA A 125 17.10 -4.82 0.57
N THR A 126 17.49 -5.56 1.60
CA THR A 126 17.80 -7.00 1.46
C THR A 126 16.56 -7.77 1.04
N LEU A 127 16.75 -8.96 0.46
CA LEU A 127 15.62 -9.86 0.20
C LEU A 127 15.03 -10.32 1.54
N GLY A 128 13.80 -9.91 1.85
CA GLY A 128 13.06 -10.36 3.03
C GLY A 128 12.43 -11.74 2.85
N ASN A 129 11.88 -12.31 3.92
CA ASN A 129 10.89 -13.38 3.81
C ASN A 129 9.55 -12.74 3.45
N VAL A 130 8.93 -13.16 2.35
CA VAL A 130 7.67 -12.57 1.91
C VAL A 130 6.56 -13.58 2.01
N TRP A 131 5.50 -13.19 2.69
CA TRP A 131 4.26 -13.94 2.87
C TRP A 131 3.16 -13.20 2.14
N TYR A 132 2.34 -13.91 1.38
CA TYR A 132 1.18 -13.31 0.74
C TYR A 132 -0.04 -14.23 0.74
N ARG A 133 -1.23 -13.62 0.70
CA ARG A 133 -2.50 -14.27 0.37
C ARG A 133 -3.49 -13.28 -0.21
N GLU A 134 -4.38 -13.74 -1.07
CA GLU A 134 -5.67 -13.08 -1.28
C GLU A 134 -6.70 -13.73 -0.35
N THR A 135 -7.58 -12.92 0.23
CA THR A 135 -8.61 -13.43 1.14
C THR A 135 -9.93 -12.69 0.96
N SER A 136 -11.01 -13.46 1.04
CA SER A 136 -12.39 -12.98 1.14
C SER A 136 -12.97 -13.19 2.54
N ASP A 137 -12.11 -13.26 3.57
CA ASP A 137 -12.56 -13.33 4.97
C ASP A 137 -13.38 -12.09 5.32
N VAL A 138 -14.58 -12.29 5.85
CA VAL A 138 -15.55 -11.23 6.11
C VAL A 138 -15.03 -10.19 7.11
N ASN A 139 -14.26 -10.61 8.12
CA ASN A 139 -13.70 -9.68 9.10
C ASN A 139 -12.62 -8.80 8.47
N ILE A 140 -11.75 -9.40 7.66
CA ILE A 140 -10.69 -8.70 6.93
C ILE A 140 -11.29 -7.73 5.90
N MET A 141 -12.28 -8.17 5.13
CA MET A 141 -12.96 -7.31 4.16
C MET A 141 -13.69 -6.14 4.83
N ASN A 142 -14.37 -6.37 5.94
CA ASN A 142 -15.04 -5.31 6.70
C ASN A 142 -14.04 -4.31 7.29
N LEU A 143 -12.89 -4.79 7.77
CA LEU A 143 -11.82 -3.93 8.26
C LEU A 143 -11.28 -3.05 7.12
N ALA A 144 -10.92 -3.63 5.98
CA ALA A 144 -10.44 -2.90 4.81
C ALA A 144 -11.49 -1.89 4.30
N HIS A 145 -12.76 -2.29 4.26
CA HIS A 145 -13.85 -1.40 3.87
C HIS A 145 -13.95 -0.17 4.79
N ASN A 146 -13.88 -0.37 6.10
CA ASN A 146 -13.92 0.71 7.08
C ASN A 146 -12.69 1.61 6.97
N GLU A 147 -11.48 1.05 6.82
CA GLU A 147 -10.24 1.81 6.67
C GLU A 147 -10.28 2.73 5.45
N VAL A 148 -10.69 2.19 4.29
CA VAL A 148 -10.86 2.98 3.05
C VAL A 148 -11.88 4.10 3.26
N ASN A 149 -13.04 3.79 3.86
CA ASN A 149 -14.10 4.77 4.02
C ASN A 149 -13.77 5.87 5.03
N ILE A 150 -12.98 5.58 6.06
CA ILE A 150 -12.46 6.60 6.99
C ILE A 150 -11.52 7.57 6.26
N GLN A 151 -10.65 7.07 5.40
CA GLN A 151 -9.63 7.88 4.72
C GLN A 151 -10.18 8.66 3.53
N TYR A 152 -11.00 8.02 2.69
CA TYR A 152 -11.38 8.55 1.38
C TYR A 152 -12.87 8.85 1.24
N ARG A 153 -13.71 8.45 2.20
CA ARG A 153 -15.15 8.75 2.27
C ARG A 153 -15.95 8.31 1.02
N TYR A 154 -15.58 7.20 0.40
CA TYR A 154 -16.31 6.66 -0.76
C TYR A 154 -17.74 6.18 -0.44
N GLY A 155 -18.05 5.95 0.84
CA GLY A 155 -19.38 5.57 1.29
C GLY A 155 -19.80 4.19 0.78
N SER A 156 -21.09 4.04 0.46
CA SER A 156 -21.69 2.76 0.06
C SER A 156 -21.35 2.31 -1.36
N GLN A 157 -20.74 3.19 -2.18
CA GLN A 157 -20.33 2.87 -3.54
C GLN A 157 -19.08 1.99 -3.58
N PHE A 158 -18.23 2.08 -2.54
CA PHE A 158 -17.05 1.23 -2.42
C PHE A 158 -17.41 -0.13 -1.82
N ARG A 159 -17.01 -1.21 -2.48
CA ARG A 159 -17.19 -2.58 -1.98
C ARG A 159 -15.89 -3.36 -2.11
N VAL A 160 -15.45 -3.96 -1.01
CA VAL A 160 -14.31 -4.86 -0.99
C VAL A 160 -14.79 -6.25 -1.41
N ARG A 161 -14.15 -6.83 -2.43
CA ARG A 161 -14.44 -8.21 -2.90
C ARG A 161 -13.45 -9.23 -2.32
N SER A 162 -12.21 -8.79 -2.19
CA SER A 162 -11.11 -9.52 -1.59
C SER A 162 -10.05 -8.52 -1.13
N VAL A 163 -9.11 -8.99 -0.33
CA VAL A 163 -7.93 -8.23 0.11
C VAL A 163 -6.69 -9.06 -0.19
N VAL A 164 -5.73 -8.48 -0.90
CA VAL A 164 -4.40 -9.07 -1.08
C VAL A 164 -3.51 -8.54 0.04
N LEU A 165 -3.07 -9.45 0.91
CA LEU A 165 -2.16 -9.17 2.00
C LEU A 165 -0.77 -9.61 1.58
N ILE A 166 0.19 -8.71 1.71
CA ILE A 166 1.60 -8.96 1.39
C ILE A 166 2.43 -8.41 2.53
N THR A 167 3.26 -9.25 3.13
CA THR A 167 4.10 -8.89 4.26
C THR A 167 5.54 -9.28 3.99
N TRP A 168 6.45 -8.34 4.21
CA TRP A 168 7.89 -8.58 4.20
C TRP A 168 8.40 -8.64 5.63
N GLU A 169 9.11 -9.70 5.96
CA GLU A 169 9.70 -9.96 7.27
C GLU A 169 11.23 -10.05 7.15
N GLY A 170 11.96 -9.51 8.13
CA GLY A 170 13.42 -9.59 8.18
C GLY A 170 14.15 -8.77 7.11
N VAL A 171 13.49 -7.76 6.54
CA VAL A 171 14.10 -6.81 5.60
C VAL A 171 15.07 -5.89 6.34
N LYS A 172 16.25 -5.67 5.78
CA LYS A 172 17.30 -4.79 6.32
C LYS A 172 17.83 -3.84 5.24
N ASP A 173 18.49 -2.78 5.67
CA ASP A 173 19.30 -1.95 4.79
C ASP A 173 20.48 -2.81 4.28
N PRO A 174 20.69 -2.92 2.95
CA PRO A 174 21.79 -3.71 2.37
C PRO A 174 23.17 -3.15 2.72
N VAL A 175 23.26 -1.89 3.17
CA VAL A 175 24.52 -1.22 3.51
C VAL A 175 24.90 -1.42 4.97
N VAL A 176 23.96 -1.80 5.84
CA VAL A 176 24.26 -2.06 7.26
C VAL A 176 24.86 -3.47 7.40
N PRO A 177 26.13 -3.60 7.82
CA PRO A 177 26.75 -4.90 8.04
C PRO A 177 25.96 -5.68 9.09
N VAL A 178 25.75 -6.97 8.87
CA VAL A 178 25.11 -7.85 9.85
C VAL A 178 26.11 -8.11 10.99
N GLY A 179 26.08 -7.29 12.04
CA GLY A 179 26.67 -7.62 13.34
C GLY A 179 27.53 -6.54 13.99
N ILE A 180 27.05 -6.05 15.15
CA ILE A 180 27.77 -6.20 16.42
C ILE A 180 26.80 -6.91 17.37
#